data_AF-A0A1Q9B3V4-F1
#
_entry.id   AF-A0A1Q9B3V4-F1
#
_cell.length_a   1.000
_cell.length_b   1.000
_cell.length_c   1.000
_cell.angle_alpha   90.00
_cell.angle_beta   90.00
_cell.angle_gamma   90.00
#
_symmetry.space_group_name_H-M   'P 1'
#
loop_
_entity.id
_entity.type
_entity.pdbx_description
1 polymer ?
#
loop_
_entity_poly.entity_id
_entity_poly.type
_entity_poly.pdbx_seq_one_letter_code
_entity_poly.pdbx_strand_id
1 'polypeptide(L)'
;MHRFRPDRLDPLHVNTVQSSTFGRYQRAVEGFEFFLLRNDAAPSSAAELDEWLVLYRREASLTRSQFEVALAGIQFFAPSLRGHLPLSKKVIKGLAIEYPSKHAFPMLSSSAKFIATKMAAEGEHRLAVCLLLQQATGLRPSEMLGLREHDVLRPSDLVPRYVLRLGTCVGTKVGREQTTFFDPEQDPMLAMLLFRLLRSTPEQSSLAACGYDHYRRVLARLSALLGVHYSPHSCRAGFATEAILRGDAPQLVQRRGRWASEASFLVYIDVATALQVEAEFRSRALDTAIATAGRDLMAFFPKGCFSGRADGPPRHRADRRRFG
;
A
#
# COMPACT_ATOMS: atom_id res chain seq x y z
N MET A 1 21.64 -2.32 -31.86
CA MET A 1 21.18 -3.73 -31.89
C MET A 1 20.12 -3.89 -30.79
N HIS A 2 18.87 -3.50 -31.03
CA HIS A 2 17.79 -3.66 -30.03
C HIS A 2 17.27 -5.09 -30.08
N ARG A 3 17.64 -5.91 -29.10
CA ARG A 3 17.26 -7.32 -28.98
C ARG A 3 15.85 -7.46 -28.40
N PHE A 4 15.40 -6.48 -27.63
CA PHE A 4 14.10 -6.47 -26.98
C PHE A 4 13.26 -5.29 -27.51
N ARG A 5 12.72 -5.43 -28.73
CA ARG A 5 11.96 -4.35 -29.38
C ARG A 5 10.50 -4.31 -28.90
N PRO A 6 10.02 -3.19 -28.32
CA PRO A 6 8.62 -3.04 -27.92
C PRO A 6 7.66 -3.15 -29.11
N ASP A 7 8.05 -2.61 -30.27
CA ASP A 7 7.21 -2.49 -31.47
C ASP A 7 6.85 -3.85 -32.14
N ARG A 8 7.43 -4.94 -31.65
CA ARG A 8 7.17 -6.31 -32.13
C ARG A 8 6.21 -7.10 -31.25
N LEU A 9 5.76 -6.51 -30.13
CA LEU A 9 4.80 -7.17 -29.25
C LEU A 9 3.37 -6.99 -29.76
N ASP A 10 2.63 -8.09 -29.78
CA ASP A 10 1.18 -8.06 -30.02
C ASP A 10 0.47 -7.25 -28.92
N PRO A 11 -0.51 -6.39 -29.24
CA PRO A 11 -1.26 -5.62 -28.24
C PRO A 11 -1.88 -6.48 -27.13
N LEU A 12 -2.31 -7.71 -27.43
CA LEU A 12 -2.84 -8.64 -26.42
C LEU A 12 -1.75 -9.12 -25.46
N HIS A 13 -0.51 -9.25 -25.92
CA HIS A 13 0.63 -9.49 -25.03
C HIS A 13 0.83 -8.32 -24.08
N VAL A 14 0.81 -7.09 -24.61
CA VAL A 14 0.96 -5.87 -23.80
C VAL A 14 -0.12 -5.79 -22.71
N ASN A 15 -1.36 -6.16 -23.05
CA ASN A 15 -2.50 -6.17 -22.13
C ASN A 15 -2.39 -7.16 -20.96
N THR A 16 -1.42 -8.09 -20.99
CA THR A 16 -1.19 -9.01 -19.86
C THR A 16 -0.59 -8.32 -18.63
N VAL A 17 -0.13 -7.07 -18.77
CA VAL A 17 0.40 -6.25 -17.68
C VAL A 17 -0.22 -4.85 -17.67
N GLN A 18 -0.22 -4.22 -16.50
CA GLN A 18 -0.64 -2.81 -16.37
C GLN A 18 0.35 -1.88 -17.09
N SER A 19 -0.11 -0.75 -17.64
CA SER A 19 0.74 0.20 -18.38
C SER A 19 1.93 0.71 -17.55
N SER A 20 1.74 0.88 -16.24
CA SER A 20 2.82 1.26 -15.31
C SER A 20 3.88 0.17 -15.15
N THR A 21 3.47 -1.11 -15.18
CA THR A 21 4.38 -2.26 -15.16
C THR A 21 5.13 -2.37 -16.49
N PHE A 22 4.44 -2.20 -17.62
CA PHE A 22 5.06 -2.18 -18.94
C PHE A 22 6.17 -1.11 -19.02
N GLY A 23 5.88 0.13 -18.62
CA GLY A 23 6.87 1.21 -18.59
C GLY A 23 8.02 0.99 -17.59
N ARG A 24 7.87 0.10 -16.60
CA ARG A 24 8.98 -0.33 -15.72
C ARG A 24 9.84 -1.39 -16.38
N TYR A 25 9.22 -2.36 -17.06
CA TYR A 25 9.94 -3.37 -17.83
C TYR A 25 10.76 -2.73 -18.94
N GLN A 26 10.17 -1.82 -19.71
CA GLN A 26 10.87 -1.12 -20.78
C GLN A 26 12.13 -0.43 -20.27
N ARG A 27 12.01 0.44 -19.25
CA ARG A 27 13.17 1.14 -18.67
C ARG A 27 14.24 0.22 -18.11
N ALA A 28 13.85 -0.88 -17.46
CA ALA A 28 14.80 -1.84 -16.91
C ALA A 28 15.56 -2.59 -18.01
N VAL A 29 14.87 -2.95 -19.10
CA VAL A 29 15.48 -3.62 -20.25
C VAL A 29 16.36 -2.67 -21.06
N GLU A 30 15.93 -1.43 -21.29
CA GLU A 30 16.74 -0.39 -21.92
C GLU A 30 18.06 -0.16 -21.14
N GLY A 31 17.99 -0.11 -19.80
CA GLY A 31 19.17 0.00 -18.96
C GLY A 31 20.14 -1.18 -19.12
N PHE A 32 19.63 -2.39 -19.30
CA PHE A 32 20.44 -3.58 -19.56
C PHE A 32 20.99 -3.62 -20.99
N GLU A 33 20.20 -3.26 -22.01
CA GLU A 33 20.68 -3.16 -23.40
C GLU A 33 21.81 -2.12 -23.52
N PHE A 34 21.67 -0.98 -22.84
CA PHE A 34 22.72 0.03 -22.77
C PHE A 34 23.99 -0.50 -22.11
N PHE A 35 23.85 -1.29 -21.04
CA PHE A 35 24.98 -1.95 -20.39
C PHE A 35 25.69 -2.94 -21.32
N LEU A 36 24.95 -3.76 -22.06
CA LEU A 36 25.52 -4.67 -23.05
C LEU A 36 26.28 -3.90 -24.14
N LEU A 37 25.67 -2.84 -24.67
CA LEU A 37 26.28 -1.99 -25.69
C LEU A 37 27.57 -1.34 -25.20
N ARG A 38 27.58 -0.80 -23.98
CA ARG A 38 28.75 -0.17 -23.37
C ARG A 38 29.92 -1.14 -23.19
N ASN A 39 29.64 -2.41 -22.97
CA ASN A 39 30.65 -3.46 -22.77
C ASN A 39 30.96 -4.23 -24.05
N ASP A 40 30.47 -3.78 -25.22
CA ASP A 40 30.58 -4.47 -26.51
C ASP A 40 30.15 -5.95 -26.43
N ALA A 41 29.15 -6.22 -25.60
CA ALA A 41 28.68 -7.56 -25.28
C ALA A 41 27.52 -7.96 -26.20
N ALA A 42 27.68 -9.08 -26.89
CA ALA A 42 26.67 -9.64 -27.79
C ALA A 42 26.35 -11.11 -27.42
N PRO A 43 25.74 -11.40 -26.25
CA PRO A 43 25.53 -12.76 -25.77
C PRO A 43 24.84 -13.64 -26.83
N SER A 44 25.40 -14.77 -27.20
CA SER A 44 24.89 -15.63 -28.28
C SER A 44 23.89 -16.67 -27.81
N SER A 45 23.85 -16.93 -26.50
CA SER A 45 22.99 -17.94 -25.86
C SER A 45 22.23 -17.38 -24.65
N ALA A 46 21.21 -18.12 -24.20
CA ALA A 46 20.49 -17.77 -22.98
C ALA A 46 21.39 -17.84 -21.73
N ALA A 47 22.35 -18.77 -21.70
CA ALA A 47 23.32 -18.90 -20.61
C ALA A 47 24.24 -17.67 -20.53
N GLU A 48 24.83 -17.26 -21.66
CA GLU A 48 25.65 -16.05 -21.71
C GLU A 48 24.84 -14.80 -21.33
N LEU A 49 23.60 -14.68 -21.82
CA LEU A 49 22.73 -13.57 -21.45
C LEU A 49 22.46 -13.53 -19.93
N ASP A 50 22.27 -14.68 -19.30
CA ASP A 50 22.04 -14.81 -17.85
C ASP A 50 23.27 -14.36 -17.04
N GLU A 51 24.47 -14.74 -17.48
CA GLU A 51 25.73 -14.30 -16.88
C GLU A 51 25.90 -12.77 -16.99
N TRP A 52 25.65 -12.20 -18.17
CA TRP A 52 25.70 -10.76 -18.39
C TRP A 52 24.65 -10.01 -17.57
N LEU A 53 23.46 -10.58 -17.40
CA LEU A 53 22.41 -10.00 -16.57
C LEU A 53 22.81 -9.97 -15.08
N VAL A 54 23.46 -11.04 -14.58
CA VAL A 54 24.03 -11.08 -13.23
C VAL A 54 25.17 -10.07 -13.08
N LEU A 55 26.04 -9.94 -14.08
CA LEU A 55 27.11 -8.96 -14.08
C LEU A 55 26.56 -7.54 -14.04
N TYR A 56 25.56 -7.24 -14.87
CA TYR A 56 24.84 -5.97 -14.88
C TYR A 56 24.29 -5.62 -13.50
N ARG A 57 23.64 -6.58 -12.82
CA ARG A 57 23.15 -6.38 -11.45
C ARG A 57 24.25 -5.90 -10.52
N ARG A 58 25.44 -6.52 -10.60
CA ARG A 58 26.57 -6.20 -9.73
C ARG A 58 27.13 -4.83 -10.04
N GLU A 59 27.41 -4.53 -11.31
CA GLU A 59 28.02 -3.25 -11.71
C GLU A 59 27.06 -2.07 -11.54
N ALA A 60 25.79 -2.24 -11.89
CA ALA A 60 24.76 -1.23 -11.66
C ALA A 60 24.24 -1.22 -10.22
N SER A 61 24.76 -2.09 -9.33
CA SER A 61 24.36 -2.21 -7.93
C SER A 61 22.85 -2.32 -7.73
N LEU A 62 22.16 -3.10 -8.58
CA LEU A 62 20.71 -3.19 -8.53
C LEU A 62 20.27 -3.85 -7.22
N THR A 63 19.23 -3.26 -6.62
CA THR A 63 18.46 -3.88 -5.54
C THR A 63 17.75 -5.13 -6.04
N ARG A 64 17.32 -6.01 -5.11
CA ARG A 64 16.54 -7.21 -5.46
C ARG A 64 15.32 -6.89 -6.34
N SER A 65 14.55 -5.85 -5.97
CA SER A 65 13.35 -5.43 -6.71
C SER A 65 13.68 -4.94 -8.12
N GLN A 66 14.73 -4.14 -8.29
CA GLN A 66 15.17 -3.69 -9.61
C GLN A 66 15.63 -4.87 -10.48
N PHE A 67 16.34 -5.83 -9.89
CA PHE A 67 16.83 -6.99 -10.60
C PHE A 67 15.71 -7.96 -11.02
N GLU A 68 14.73 -8.20 -10.14
CA GLU A 68 13.50 -8.93 -10.46
C GLU A 68 12.74 -8.28 -11.61
N VAL A 69 12.64 -6.95 -11.64
CA VAL A 69 11.99 -6.19 -12.72
C VAL A 69 12.76 -6.31 -14.03
N ALA A 70 14.09 -6.25 -14.01
CA ALA A 70 14.91 -6.44 -15.19
C ALA A 70 14.74 -7.86 -15.77
N LEU A 71 14.84 -8.89 -14.92
CA LEU A 71 14.62 -10.28 -15.32
C LEU A 71 13.21 -10.50 -15.90
N ALA A 72 12.18 -9.98 -15.22
CA ALA A 72 10.80 -10.09 -15.68
C ALA A 72 10.58 -9.33 -16.99
N GLY A 73 11.19 -8.15 -17.15
CA GLY A 73 11.15 -7.38 -18.39
C GLY A 73 11.77 -8.13 -19.56
N ILE A 74 12.97 -8.71 -19.37
CA ILE A 74 13.63 -9.54 -20.39
C ILE A 74 12.72 -10.70 -20.81
N GLN A 75 12.11 -11.39 -19.85
CA GLN A 75 11.18 -12.50 -20.13
C GLN A 75 9.84 -12.06 -20.71
N PHE A 76 9.45 -10.80 -20.53
CA PHE A 76 8.27 -10.21 -21.13
C PHE A 76 8.52 -9.90 -22.61
N PHE A 77 9.62 -9.21 -22.94
CA PHE A 77 9.97 -8.88 -24.33
C PHE A 77 10.53 -10.08 -25.12
N ALA A 78 11.06 -11.10 -24.45
CA ALA A 78 11.51 -12.36 -25.06
C ALA A 78 10.98 -13.58 -24.28
N PRO A 79 9.72 -13.99 -24.52
CA PRO A 79 9.06 -15.08 -23.78
C PRO A 79 9.78 -16.43 -23.86
N SER A 80 10.53 -16.68 -24.93
CA SER A 80 11.36 -17.88 -25.09
C SER A 80 12.42 -18.04 -24.00
N LEU A 81 12.86 -16.95 -23.36
CA LEU A 81 13.83 -16.98 -22.27
C LEU A 81 13.21 -17.34 -20.90
N ARG A 82 11.88 -17.49 -20.82
CA ARG A 82 11.21 -17.89 -19.57
C ARG A 82 11.70 -19.28 -19.17
N GLY A 83 12.24 -19.39 -17.97
CA GLY A 83 12.79 -20.64 -17.45
C GLY A 83 14.26 -20.90 -17.80
N HIS A 84 14.84 -20.14 -18.76
CA HIS A 84 16.20 -20.33 -19.27
C HIS A 84 17.25 -19.40 -18.64
N LEU A 85 16.92 -18.73 -17.54
CA LEU A 85 17.80 -17.80 -16.81
C LEU A 85 17.97 -18.22 -15.32
N PRO A 86 18.57 -19.40 -15.05
CA PRO A 86 18.66 -19.97 -13.70
C PRO A 86 19.62 -19.23 -12.75
N LEU A 87 20.72 -18.63 -13.24
CA LEU A 87 21.68 -17.90 -12.43
C LEU A 87 21.04 -16.64 -11.85
N SER A 88 20.34 -15.85 -12.67
CA SER A 88 19.60 -14.67 -12.19
C SER A 88 18.59 -15.03 -11.09
N LYS A 89 17.86 -16.15 -11.24
CA LYS A 89 16.95 -16.65 -10.21
C LYS A 89 17.67 -17.04 -8.92
N LYS A 90 18.83 -17.70 -9.02
CA LYS A 90 19.65 -18.07 -7.85
C LYS A 90 20.17 -16.84 -7.13
N VAL A 91 20.60 -15.81 -7.86
CA VAL A 91 21.03 -14.52 -7.30
C VAL A 91 19.87 -13.81 -6.60
N ILE A 92 18.67 -13.78 -7.19
CA ILE A 92 17.47 -13.22 -6.52
C ILE A 92 17.21 -13.93 -5.19
N LYS A 93 17.31 -15.27 -5.16
CA LYS A 93 17.16 -16.05 -3.92
C LYS A 93 18.24 -15.68 -2.89
N GLY A 94 19.50 -15.55 -3.31
CA GLY A 94 20.60 -15.10 -2.44
C GLY A 94 20.34 -13.71 -1.86
N LEU A 95 19.91 -12.76 -2.70
CA LEU A 95 19.56 -11.40 -2.28
C LEU A 95 18.40 -11.36 -1.29
N ALA A 96 17.45 -12.28 -1.40
CA ALA A 96 16.35 -12.37 -0.45
C ALA A 96 16.79 -12.87 0.94
N ILE A 97 17.86 -13.67 1.01
CA ILE A 97 18.46 -14.13 2.26
C ILE A 97 19.34 -13.04 2.87
N GLU A 98 20.22 -12.43 2.07
CA GLU A 98 21.14 -11.38 2.52
C GLU A 98 20.39 -10.12 2.95
N TYR A 99 19.35 -9.74 2.19
CA TYR A 99 18.54 -8.55 2.44
C TYR A 99 17.06 -8.94 2.61
N PRO A 100 16.69 -9.49 3.79
CA PRO A 100 15.31 -9.88 4.04
C PRO A 100 14.38 -8.66 3.98
N SER A 101 13.16 -8.88 3.48
CA SER A 101 12.17 -7.82 3.35
C SER A 101 11.69 -7.39 4.73
N LYS A 102 11.78 -6.09 5.03
CA LYS A 102 11.22 -5.54 6.27
C LYS A 102 9.70 -5.51 6.18
N HIS A 103 9.02 -6.15 7.13
CA HIS A 103 7.57 -6.12 7.22
C HIS A 103 7.10 -4.76 7.75
N ALA A 104 5.91 -4.35 7.30
CA ALA A 104 5.31 -3.11 7.76
C ALA A 104 4.97 -3.25 9.26
N PHE A 105 5.43 -2.30 10.04
CA PHE A 105 5.11 -2.20 11.46
C PHE A 105 3.59 -2.04 11.64
N PRO A 106 2.90 -2.85 12.47
CA PRO A 106 1.44 -2.84 12.56
C PRO A 106 0.93 -1.55 13.20
N MET A 107 -0.06 -0.92 12.58
CA MET A 107 -0.74 0.25 13.15
C MET A 107 -2.11 -0.16 13.67
N LEU A 108 -2.21 -0.39 14.99
CA LEU A 108 -3.50 -0.71 15.64
C LEU A 108 -4.49 0.47 15.58
N SER A 109 -5.75 0.20 15.89
CA SER A 109 -6.83 1.20 15.80
C SER A 109 -6.55 2.43 16.67
N SER A 110 -5.95 2.26 17.85
CA SER A 110 -5.57 3.36 18.75
C SER A 110 -4.53 4.29 18.11
N SER A 111 -3.46 3.72 17.55
CA SER A 111 -2.45 4.45 16.79
C SER A 111 -3.04 5.10 15.54
N ALA A 112 -3.93 4.41 14.82
CA ALA A 112 -4.60 4.95 13.65
C ALA A 112 -5.47 6.17 14.00
N LYS A 113 -6.21 6.12 15.12
CA LYS A 113 -7.01 7.25 15.65
C LYS A 113 -6.11 8.42 16.04
N PHE A 114 -5.00 8.17 16.72
CA PHE A 114 -4.03 9.22 17.02
C PHE A 114 -3.49 9.91 15.76
N ILE A 115 -3.03 9.12 14.77
CA ILE A 115 -2.52 9.66 13.51
C ILE A 115 -3.61 10.39 12.73
N ALA A 116 -4.84 9.86 12.68
CA ALA A 116 -5.98 10.51 12.03
C ALA A 116 -6.33 11.85 12.69
N THR A 117 -6.28 11.93 14.02
CA THR A 117 -6.45 13.19 14.76
C THR A 117 -5.39 14.22 14.37
N LYS A 118 -4.12 13.80 14.24
CA LYS A 118 -3.05 14.70 13.79
C LYS A 118 -3.19 15.11 12.32
N MET A 119 -3.60 14.19 11.43
CA MET A 119 -3.92 14.51 10.04
C MET A 119 -5.05 15.55 9.96
N ALA A 120 -6.14 15.34 10.69
CA ALA A 120 -7.27 16.25 10.72
C ALA A 120 -6.89 17.63 11.27
N ALA A 121 -6.07 17.69 12.32
CA ALA A 121 -5.53 18.96 12.84
C ALA A 121 -4.69 19.74 11.81
N GLU A 122 -4.11 19.07 10.83
CA GLU A 122 -3.34 19.67 9.73
C GLU A 122 -4.19 19.95 8.47
N GLY A 123 -5.49 19.70 8.53
CA GLY A 123 -6.41 19.90 7.40
C GLY A 123 -6.57 18.68 6.49
N GLU A 124 -5.85 17.59 6.73
CA GLU A 124 -5.87 16.35 5.93
C GLU A 124 -7.09 15.46 6.29
N HIS A 125 -8.28 16.05 6.41
CA HIS A 125 -9.47 15.38 6.95
C HIS A 125 -9.89 14.18 6.12
N ARG A 126 -9.87 14.31 4.78
CA ARG A 126 -10.26 13.23 3.86
C ARG A 126 -9.34 12.02 4.01
N LEU A 127 -8.04 12.26 4.02
CA LEU A 127 -7.01 11.24 4.20
C LEU A 127 -7.10 10.59 5.59
N ALA A 128 -7.38 11.38 6.64
CA ALA A 128 -7.56 10.89 8.00
C ALA A 128 -8.69 9.83 8.09
N VAL A 129 -9.86 10.12 7.53
CA VAL A 129 -10.99 9.16 7.48
C VAL A 129 -10.63 7.93 6.66
N CYS A 130 -9.95 8.11 5.53
CA CYS A 130 -9.55 6.99 4.69
C CYS A 130 -8.50 6.09 5.36
N LEU A 131 -7.59 6.64 6.17
CA LEU A 131 -6.64 5.87 6.98
C LEU A 131 -7.37 5.01 8.03
N LEU A 132 -8.36 5.58 8.71
CA LEU A 132 -9.20 4.84 9.67
C LEU A 132 -9.96 3.71 8.97
N LEU A 133 -10.57 4.01 7.82
CA LEU A 133 -11.26 3.01 7.01
C LEU A 133 -10.30 1.90 6.56
N GLN A 134 -9.07 2.23 6.18
CA GLN A 134 -8.04 1.26 5.80
C GLN A 134 -7.71 0.31 6.96
N GLN A 135 -7.55 0.84 8.18
CA GLN A 135 -7.27 0.02 9.37
C GLN A 135 -8.48 -0.84 9.75
N ALA A 136 -9.70 -0.32 9.65
CA ALA A 136 -10.92 -1.07 10.02
C ALA A 136 -11.25 -2.22 9.03
N THR A 137 -10.84 -2.11 7.77
CA THR A 137 -11.24 -3.04 6.69
C THR A 137 -10.08 -3.83 6.07
N GLY A 138 -8.84 -3.54 6.46
CA GLY A 138 -7.65 -4.19 5.94
C GLY A 138 -7.36 -3.86 4.46
N LEU A 139 -7.81 -2.72 3.94
CA LEU A 139 -7.56 -2.31 2.55
C LEU A 139 -6.06 -2.20 2.25
N ARG A 140 -5.66 -2.53 1.02
CA ARG A 140 -4.34 -2.16 0.50
C ARG A 140 -4.30 -0.63 0.31
N PRO A 141 -3.13 0.01 0.38
CA PRO A 141 -3.01 1.46 0.20
C PRO A 141 -3.60 1.94 -1.13
N SER A 142 -3.33 1.21 -2.22
CA SER A 142 -3.86 1.54 -3.55
C SER A 142 -5.36 1.35 -3.65
N GLU A 143 -5.95 0.42 -2.90
CA GLU A 143 -7.39 0.23 -2.83
C GLU A 143 -8.03 1.41 -2.10
N MET A 144 -7.51 1.76 -0.91
CA MET A 144 -8.00 2.91 -0.14
C MET A 144 -7.91 4.23 -0.92
N LEU A 145 -6.76 4.52 -1.54
CA LEU A 145 -6.56 5.76 -2.31
C LEU A 145 -7.41 5.78 -3.59
N GLY A 146 -7.70 4.60 -4.14
CA GLY A 146 -8.50 4.44 -5.34
C GLY A 146 -10.01 4.51 -5.11
N LEU A 147 -10.49 4.41 -3.86
CA LEU A 147 -11.92 4.46 -3.54
C LEU A 147 -12.54 5.78 -4.00
N ARG A 148 -13.65 5.67 -4.71
CA ARG A 148 -14.55 6.77 -5.07
C ARG A 148 -15.83 6.69 -4.26
N GLU A 149 -16.66 7.72 -4.34
CA GLU A 149 -17.94 7.76 -3.59
C GLU A 149 -18.86 6.59 -3.98
N HIS A 150 -19.05 6.33 -5.28
CA HIS A 150 -19.89 5.23 -5.76
C HIS A 150 -19.36 3.82 -5.45
N ASP A 151 -18.10 3.69 -5.06
CA ASP A 151 -17.53 2.40 -4.64
C ASP A 151 -17.98 2.00 -3.22
N VAL A 152 -18.56 2.93 -2.45
CA VAL A 152 -18.96 2.70 -1.05
C VAL A 152 -20.48 2.75 -0.92
N LEU A 153 -21.10 1.58 -0.87
CA LEU A 153 -22.54 1.45 -0.66
C LEU A 153 -22.85 1.62 0.84
N ARG A 154 -23.87 2.43 1.13
CA ARG A 154 -24.33 2.73 2.48
C ARG A 154 -25.12 1.53 3.06
N PRO A 155 -25.14 1.36 4.40
CA PRO A 155 -26.01 0.38 5.05
C PRO A 155 -27.47 0.53 4.62
N SER A 156 -28.18 -0.59 4.55
CA SER A 156 -29.61 -0.70 4.28
C SER A 156 -30.22 -1.76 5.18
N ASP A 157 -31.55 -1.90 5.19
CA ASP A 157 -32.24 -2.92 5.99
C ASP A 157 -31.79 -4.35 5.64
N LEU A 158 -31.43 -4.59 4.37
CA LEU A 158 -30.94 -5.88 3.90
C LEU A 158 -29.47 -6.13 4.27
N VAL A 159 -28.67 -5.08 4.31
CA VAL A 159 -27.23 -5.16 4.59
C VAL A 159 -26.89 -4.02 5.56
N PRO A 160 -26.88 -4.27 6.88
CA PRO A 160 -26.67 -3.22 7.90
C PRO A 160 -25.19 -2.80 8.02
N ARG A 161 -24.43 -2.90 6.94
CA ARG A 161 -22.99 -2.61 6.88
C ARG A 161 -22.65 -1.83 5.61
N TYR A 162 -21.60 -1.03 5.66
CA TYR A 162 -21.03 -0.43 4.46
C TYR A 162 -20.41 -1.52 3.59
N VAL A 163 -20.66 -1.46 2.27
CA VAL A 163 -20.06 -2.37 1.30
C VAL A 163 -19.08 -1.60 0.43
N LEU A 164 -17.81 -1.98 0.47
CA LEU A 164 -16.75 -1.35 -0.32
C LEU A 164 -16.46 -2.24 -1.52
N ARG A 165 -16.80 -1.76 -2.71
CA ARG A 165 -16.51 -2.40 -4.01
C ARG A 165 -15.11 -2.04 -4.45
N LEU A 166 -14.29 -3.04 -4.77
CA LEU A 166 -12.90 -2.87 -5.19
C LEU A 166 -12.66 -3.42 -6.58
N GLY A 167 -11.79 -2.74 -7.32
CA GLY A 167 -11.39 -3.16 -8.67
C GLY A 167 -12.46 -2.92 -9.72
N THR A 168 -13.38 -1.99 -9.48
CA THR A 168 -14.53 -1.64 -10.34
C THR A 168 -14.11 -1.17 -11.75
N CYS A 169 -12.91 -0.58 -11.92
CA CYS A 169 -12.45 -0.08 -13.22
C CYS A 169 -11.27 -0.85 -13.85
N VAL A 170 -10.49 -1.61 -13.07
CA VAL A 170 -9.22 -2.23 -13.54
C VAL A 170 -9.07 -3.68 -13.09
N GLY A 171 -10.09 -4.25 -12.43
CA GLY A 171 -9.99 -5.51 -11.71
C GLY A 171 -9.11 -5.39 -10.46
N THR A 172 -9.27 -6.33 -9.53
CA THR A 172 -8.29 -6.51 -8.43
C THR A 172 -7.10 -7.35 -8.92
N LYS A 173 -6.11 -7.60 -8.05
CA LYS A 173 -5.03 -8.58 -8.35
C LYS A 173 -5.53 -9.98 -8.75
N VAL A 174 -6.82 -10.26 -8.55
CA VAL A 174 -7.48 -11.53 -8.88
C VAL A 174 -8.30 -11.43 -10.18
N GLY A 175 -8.23 -10.31 -10.92
CA GLY A 175 -8.93 -10.14 -12.20
C GLY A 175 -10.45 -10.01 -12.10
N ARG A 176 -11.00 -9.84 -10.88
CA ARG A 176 -12.43 -9.68 -10.62
C ARG A 176 -12.70 -8.63 -9.55
N GLU A 177 -13.92 -8.10 -9.52
CA GLU A 177 -14.38 -7.25 -8.42
C GLU A 177 -14.32 -8.02 -7.10
N GLN A 178 -13.95 -7.32 -6.02
CA GLN A 178 -13.98 -7.85 -4.67
C GLN A 178 -14.72 -6.89 -3.77
N THR A 179 -15.38 -7.41 -2.74
CA THR A 179 -16.01 -6.59 -1.71
C THR A 179 -15.29 -6.73 -0.38
N THR A 180 -15.40 -5.71 0.46
CA THR A 180 -15.19 -5.83 1.91
C THR A 180 -16.29 -5.05 2.61
N PHE A 181 -16.43 -5.31 3.91
CA PHE A 181 -17.48 -4.72 4.71
C PHE A 181 -16.86 -3.89 5.83
N PHE A 182 -17.46 -2.74 6.08
CA PHE A 182 -17.23 -1.99 7.31
C PHE A 182 -18.52 -1.98 8.11
N ASP A 183 -18.44 -2.46 9.35
CA ASP A 183 -19.57 -2.58 10.26
C ASP A 183 -19.69 -1.30 11.10
N PRO A 184 -20.78 -0.52 10.97
CA PRO A 184 -20.98 0.70 11.75
C PRO A 184 -20.97 0.48 13.25
N GLU A 185 -21.36 -0.71 13.73
CA GLU A 185 -21.40 -1.03 15.16
C GLU A 185 -20.00 -1.19 15.75
N GLN A 186 -19.02 -1.60 14.93
CA GLN A 186 -17.63 -1.78 15.37
C GLN A 186 -16.92 -0.45 15.64
N ASP A 187 -17.27 0.61 14.88
CA ASP A 187 -16.75 1.96 15.12
C ASP A 187 -17.77 3.03 14.70
N PRO A 188 -18.69 3.41 15.62
CA PRO A 188 -19.72 4.40 15.32
C PRO A 188 -19.17 5.78 14.93
N MET A 189 -18.00 6.17 15.45
CA MET A 189 -17.36 7.44 15.10
C MET A 189 -16.88 7.42 13.65
N LEU A 190 -16.18 6.35 13.25
CA LEU A 190 -15.77 6.18 11.86
C LEU A 190 -16.98 6.11 10.92
N ALA A 191 -18.06 5.43 11.33
CA ALA A 191 -19.30 5.39 10.55
C ALA A 191 -19.89 6.78 10.32
N MET A 192 -19.92 7.62 11.34
CA MET A 192 -20.38 9.01 11.24
C MET A 192 -19.47 9.85 10.34
N LEU A 193 -18.15 9.72 10.47
CA LEU A 193 -17.18 10.43 9.64
C LEU A 193 -17.26 9.99 8.17
N LEU A 194 -17.37 8.69 7.92
CA LEU A 194 -17.52 8.13 6.58
C LEU A 194 -18.82 8.61 5.93
N PHE A 195 -19.94 8.60 6.66
CA PHE A 195 -21.21 9.15 6.18
C PHE A 195 -21.08 10.62 5.76
N ARG A 196 -20.44 11.44 6.59
CA ARG A 196 -20.20 12.86 6.30
C ARG A 196 -19.29 13.05 5.08
N LEU A 197 -18.22 12.27 4.98
CA LEU A 197 -17.29 12.32 3.84
C LEU A 197 -18.00 11.97 2.54
N LEU A 198 -18.79 10.89 2.52
CA LEU A 198 -19.55 10.46 1.34
C LEU A 198 -20.53 11.53 0.90
N ARG A 199 -21.29 12.13 1.84
CA ARG A 199 -22.23 13.22 1.51
C ARG A 199 -21.56 14.48 0.94
N SER A 200 -20.29 14.71 1.25
CA SER A 200 -19.53 15.85 0.77
C SER A 200 -18.66 15.52 -0.45
N THR A 201 -18.71 14.29 -0.97
CA THR A 201 -17.89 13.87 -2.11
C THR A 201 -18.78 13.66 -3.33
N PRO A 202 -18.46 14.29 -4.49
CA PRO A 202 -19.17 13.98 -5.73
C PRO A 202 -19.00 12.52 -6.14
N GLU A 203 -20.03 11.92 -6.76
CA GLU A 203 -20.14 10.48 -7.06
C GLU A 203 -18.89 9.84 -7.70
N GLN A 204 -18.26 10.54 -8.65
CA GLN A 204 -17.09 10.04 -9.38
C GLN A 204 -15.74 10.44 -8.77
N SER A 205 -15.75 11.23 -7.69
CA SER A 205 -14.55 11.77 -7.07
C SER A 205 -13.93 10.81 -6.06
N SER A 206 -12.61 10.87 -5.92
CA SER A 206 -11.86 10.08 -4.94
C SER A 206 -12.20 10.52 -3.51
N LEU A 207 -12.34 9.54 -2.61
CA LEU A 207 -12.54 9.79 -1.19
C LEU A 207 -11.30 10.43 -0.57
N ALA A 208 -10.11 9.85 -0.78
CA ALA A 208 -8.86 10.36 -0.20
C ALA A 208 -8.37 11.65 -0.86
N ALA A 209 -8.66 11.84 -2.15
CA ALA A 209 -8.28 13.01 -2.95
C ALA A 209 -6.77 13.32 -2.96
N CYS A 210 -5.91 12.32 -2.77
CA CYS A 210 -4.46 12.45 -2.81
C CYS A 210 -3.78 11.22 -3.43
N GLY A 211 -2.50 11.39 -3.81
CA GLY A 211 -1.69 10.30 -4.35
C GLY A 211 -0.90 9.54 -3.28
N TYR A 212 -0.36 8.38 -3.67
CA TYR A 212 0.41 7.50 -2.78
C TYR A 212 1.60 8.21 -2.13
N ASP A 213 2.34 9.02 -2.88
CA ASP A 213 3.51 9.73 -2.33
C ASP A 213 3.13 10.79 -1.29
N HIS A 214 1.98 11.45 -1.45
CA HIS A 214 1.48 12.38 -0.43
C HIS A 214 1.13 11.61 0.84
N TYR A 215 0.34 10.55 0.73
CA TYR A 215 -0.01 9.70 1.86
C TYR A 215 1.24 9.18 2.59
N ARG A 216 2.22 8.67 1.85
CA ARG A 216 3.49 8.17 2.41
C ARG A 216 4.24 9.25 3.19
N ARG A 217 4.33 10.48 2.66
CA ARG A 217 5.05 11.59 3.32
C ARG A 217 4.34 12.05 4.59
N VAL A 218 3.03 12.27 4.53
CA VAL A 218 2.23 12.66 5.71
C VAL A 218 2.37 11.60 6.79
N LEU A 219 2.23 10.32 6.43
CA LEU A 219 2.31 9.23 7.39
C LEU A 219 3.70 9.11 8.04
N ALA A 220 4.78 9.19 7.26
CA ALA A 220 6.14 9.10 7.80
C ALA A 220 6.46 10.24 8.77
N ARG A 221 6.00 11.47 8.46
CA ARG A 221 6.18 12.63 9.33
C ARG A 221 5.43 12.45 10.65
N LEU A 222 4.16 12.04 10.60
CA LEU A 222 3.33 11.89 11.80
C LEU A 222 3.71 10.67 12.63
N SER A 223 4.17 9.58 12.02
CA SER A 223 4.62 8.40 12.76
C SER A 223 5.87 8.67 13.58
N ALA A 224 6.74 9.58 13.14
CA ALA A 224 7.92 10.00 13.90
C ALA A 224 7.57 10.55 15.30
N LEU A 225 6.37 11.13 15.46
CA LEU A 225 5.88 11.58 16.77
C LEU A 225 5.73 10.44 17.78
N LEU A 226 5.48 9.22 17.31
CA LEU A 226 5.31 8.02 18.13
C LEU A 226 6.61 7.22 18.28
N GLY A 227 7.74 7.68 17.72
CA GLY A 227 9.00 6.93 17.72
C GLY A 227 8.97 5.66 16.86
N VAL A 228 7.98 5.52 15.98
CA VAL A 228 7.80 4.37 15.08
C VAL A 228 7.75 4.82 13.63
N HIS A 229 8.11 3.92 12.71
CA HIS A 229 8.04 4.18 11.29
C HIS A 229 6.86 3.43 10.66
N TYR A 230 5.76 4.13 10.45
CA TYR A 230 4.62 3.57 9.73
C TYR A 230 4.80 3.74 8.22
N SER A 231 4.46 2.69 7.49
CA SER A 231 4.34 2.71 6.04
C SER A 231 2.86 2.70 5.65
N PRO A 232 2.50 3.05 4.40
CA PRO A 232 1.11 2.92 3.94
C PRO A 232 0.48 1.53 4.18
N HIS A 233 1.30 0.47 4.20
CA HIS A 233 0.84 -0.89 4.48
C HIS A 233 0.62 -1.20 5.98
N SER A 234 1.02 -0.31 6.89
CA SER A 234 0.93 -0.51 8.34
C SER A 234 -0.50 -0.65 8.85
N CYS A 235 -1.48 0.07 8.29
CA CYS A 235 -2.89 -0.08 8.66
C CYS A 235 -3.42 -1.49 8.35
N ARG A 236 -3.02 -2.06 7.21
CA ARG A 236 -3.41 -3.42 6.82
C ARG A 236 -2.75 -4.49 7.71
N ALA A 237 -1.50 -4.26 8.12
CA ALA A 237 -0.84 -5.11 9.11
C ALA A 237 -1.58 -5.02 10.45
N GLY A 238 -1.85 -3.80 10.94
CA GLY A 238 -2.57 -3.57 12.19
C GLY A 238 -3.99 -4.12 12.22
N PHE A 239 -4.72 -4.10 11.09
CA PHE A 239 -6.00 -4.80 10.94
C PHE A 239 -5.90 -6.29 11.30
N ALA A 240 -4.90 -6.99 10.74
CA ALA A 240 -4.72 -8.40 11.01
C ALA A 240 -4.28 -8.63 12.46
N THR A 241 -3.27 -7.89 12.91
CA THR A 241 -2.72 -8.01 14.27
C THR A 241 -3.79 -7.79 15.33
N GLU A 242 -4.57 -6.73 15.23
CA GLU A 242 -5.61 -6.41 16.21
C GLU A 242 -6.73 -7.47 16.24
N ALA A 243 -7.10 -8.01 15.09
CA ALA A 243 -8.09 -9.10 15.01
C ALA A 243 -7.56 -10.37 15.68
N ILE A 244 -6.31 -10.75 15.43
CA ILE A 244 -5.68 -11.92 16.06
C ILE A 244 -5.54 -11.72 17.58
N LEU A 245 -5.13 -10.53 18.03
CA LEU A 245 -5.04 -10.21 19.46
C LEU A 245 -6.41 -10.25 20.17
N ARG A 246 -7.50 -9.97 19.46
CA ARG A 246 -8.87 -10.15 19.96
C ARG A 246 -9.31 -11.62 20.03
N GLY A 247 -8.54 -12.54 19.45
CA GLY A 247 -8.88 -13.95 19.36
C GLY A 247 -9.71 -14.33 18.13
N ASP A 248 -9.80 -13.46 17.12
CA ASP A 248 -10.50 -13.79 15.88
C ASP A 248 -9.79 -14.97 15.17
N ALA A 249 -10.57 -15.90 14.63
CA ALA A 249 -10.03 -17.05 13.91
C ALA A 249 -9.15 -16.61 12.71
N PRO A 250 -7.90 -17.09 12.58
CA PRO A 250 -6.96 -16.63 11.54
C PRO A 250 -7.53 -16.72 10.11
N GLN A 251 -8.27 -17.79 9.80
CA GLN A 251 -8.86 -18.00 8.47
C GLN A 251 -9.96 -16.97 8.15
N LEU A 252 -10.65 -16.44 9.16
CA LEU A 252 -11.63 -15.38 9.00
C LEU A 252 -10.93 -14.04 8.72
N VAL A 253 -9.88 -13.73 9.48
CA VAL A 253 -9.05 -12.53 9.29
C VAL A 253 -8.41 -12.54 7.89
N GLN A 254 -7.86 -13.69 7.48
CA GLN A 254 -7.29 -13.90 6.16
C GLN A 254 -8.30 -13.60 5.05
N ARG A 255 -9.53 -14.13 5.17
CA ARG A 255 -10.62 -13.88 4.23
C ARG A 255 -11.02 -12.41 4.20
N ARG A 256 -11.22 -11.78 5.36
CA ARG A 256 -11.62 -10.36 5.47
C ARG A 256 -10.60 -9.43 4.82
N GLY A 257 -9.31 -9.63 5.10
CA GLY A 257 -8.26 -8.84 4.45
C GLY A 257 -7.94 -9.30 3.03
N ARG A 258 -8.50 -10.41 2.54
CA ARG A 258 -8.33 -10.91 1.16
C ARG A 258 -6.86 -11.20 0.83
N TRP A 259 -6.17 -11.89 1.72
CA TRP A 259 -4.86 -12.46 1.41
C TRP A 259 -5.03 -13.72 0.56
N ALA A 260 -4.32 -13.78 -0.57
CA ALA A 260 -4.47 -14.86 -1.55
C ALA A 260 -3.81 -16.18 -1.11
N SER A 261 -2.80 -16.13 -0.24
CA SER A 261 -2.14 -17.32 0.29
C SER A 261 -1.99 -17.21 1.80
N GLU A 262 -2.00 -18.36 2.46
CA GLU A 262 -1.75 -18.50 3.90
C GLU A 262 -0.32 -18.09 4.24
N ALA A 263 0.66 -18.48 3.43
CA ALA A 263 2.04 -18.07 3.59
C ALA A 263 2.21 -16.53 3.62
N SER A 264 1.49 -15.80 2.74
CA SER A 264 1.50 -14.33 2.76
C SER A 264 0.82 -13.74 3.99
N PHE A 265 -0.08 -14.48 4.64
CA PHE A 265 -0.83 -14.04 5.82
C PHE A 265 -0.08 -14.36 7.12
N LEU A 266 0.53 -15.54 7.26
CA LEU A 266 1.33 -15.94 8.41
C LEU A 266 2.50 -14.99 8.67
N VAL A 267 3.11 -14.47 7.61
CA VAL A 267 4.11 -13.41 7.68
C VAL A 267 3.62 -12.17 8.46
N TYR A 268 2.32 -11.84 8.37
CA TYR A 268 1.72 -10.74 9.14
C TYR A 268 1.37 -11.13 10.57
N ILE A 269 1.26 -12.42 10.91
CA ILE A 269 0.96 -12.85 12.28
C ILE A 269 2.24 -12.97 13.10
N ASP A 270 3.21 -13.74 12.60
CA ASP A 270 4.39 -14.13 13.38
C ASP A 270 5.30 -12.93 13.68
N VAL A 271 5.45 -12.02 12.72
CA VAL A 271 6.30 -10.84 12.86
C VAL A 271 5.57 -9.69 13.55
N ALA A 272 4.26 -9.53 13.34
CA ALA A 272 3.56 -8.35 13.82
C ALA A 272 3.31 -8.37 15.33
N THR A 273 3.13 -9.53 15.96
CA THR A 273 2.97 -9.61 17.42
C THR A 273 4.23 -9.13 18.14
N ALA A 274 5.42 -9.56 17.69
CA ALA A 274 6.69 -9.10 18.25
C ALA A 274 6.92 -7.59 18.02
N LEU A 275 6.63 -7.10 16.80
CA LEU A 275 6.71 -5.67 16.49
C LEU A 275 5.69 -4.83 17.30
N GLN A 276 4.54 -5.41 17.67
CA GLN A 276 3.53 -4.71 18.46
C GLN A 276 3.99 -4.45 19.90
N VAL A 277 4.65 -5.42 20.54
CA VAL A 277 5.28 -5.21 21.86
C VAL A 277 6.32 -4.09 21.79
N GLU A 278 7.10 -4.05 20.70
CA GLU A 278 8.04 -2.97 20.45
C GLU A 278 7.34 -1.61 20.25
N ALA A 279 6.16 -1.60 19.64
CA ALA A 279 5.34 -0.40 19.42
C ALA A 279 4.94 0.23 20.73
N GLU A 280 4.33 -0.57 21.59
CA GLU A 280 3.84 -0.14 22.90
C GLU A 280 4.99 0.39 23.76
N PHE A 281 6.12 -0.32 23.77
CA PHE A 281 7.28 0.14 24.52
C PHE A 281 7.79 1.52 24.04
N ARG A 282 7.81 1.75 22.73
CA ARG A 282 8.25 3.02 22.14
C ARG A 282 7.23 4.14 22.31
N SER A 283 5.93 3.82 22.29
CA SER A 283 4.85 4.81 22.40
C SER A 283 4.39 5.10 23.82
N ARG A 284 4.87 4.36 24.83
CA ARG A 284 4.41 4.46 26.25
C ARG A 284 4.31 5.88 26.81
N ALA A 285 5.23 6.77 26.41
CA ALA A 285 5.24 8.16 26.89
C ALA A 285 4.03 8.97 26.37
N LEU A 286 3.32 8.45 25.36
CA LEU A 286 2.19 9.09 24.69
C LEU A 286 0.87 8.36 24.90
N ASP A 287 0.80 7.35 25.77
CA ASP A 287 -0.41 6.55 25.98
C ASP A 287 -1.63 7.40 26.33
N THR A 288 -1.46 8.40 27.21
CA THR A 288 -2.52 9.36 27.55
C THR A 288 -2.98 10.17 26.35
N ALA A 289 -2.04 10.59 25.48
CA ALA A 289 -2.34 11.35 24.28
C ALA A 289 -3.04 10.49 23.22
N ILE A 290 -2.64 9.22 23.07
CA ILE A 290 -3.27 8.24 22.18
C ILE A 290 -4.70 7.94 22.65
N ALA A 291 -4.90 7.69 23.94
CA ALA A 291 -6.21 7.45 24.53
C ALA A 291 -7.13 8.67 24.37
N THR A 292 -6.60 9.88 24.62
CA THR A 292 -7.35 11.13 24.46
C THR A 292 -7.71 11.39 22.99
N ALA A 293 -6.80 11.18 22.06
CA ALA A 293 -7.08 11.32 20.64
C ALA A 293 -8.18 10.37 20.14
N GLY A 294 -8.28 9.17 20.73
CA GLY A 294 -9.37 8.24 20.46
C GLY A 294 -10.72 8.73 20.96
N ARG A 295 -10.79 9.30 22.17
CA ARG A 295 -12.03 9.85 22.75
C ARG A 295 -12.49 11.12 22.04
N ASP A 296 -11.55 12.00 21.72
CA ASP A 296 -11.86 13.35 21.22
C ASP A 296 -11.78 13.43 19.69
N LEU A 297 -11.67 12.30 18.99
CA LEU A 297 -11.50 12.22 17.53
C LEU A 297 -12.46 13.16 16.78
N MET A 298 -13.73 13.13 17.15
CA MET A 298 -14.79 13.92 16.50
C MET A 298 -14.56 15.44 16.60
N ALA A 299 -13.87 15.94 17.63
CA ALA A 299 -13.59 17.38 17.80
C ALA A 299 -12.66 17.92 16.70
N PHE A 300 -11.86 17.06 16.07
CA PHE A 300 -10.96 17.41 14.97
C PHE A 300 -11.64 17.40 13.60
N PHE A 301 -12.93 17.03 13.53
CA PHE A 301 -13.71 17.02 12.29
C PHE A 301 -14.91 17.97 12.41
N PRO A 302 -14.70 19.30 12.40
CA PRO A 302 -15.78 20.28 12.49
C PRO A 302 -16.77 20.15 11.32
N LYS A 303 -17.99 20.66 11.47
CA LYS A 303 -18.98 20.66 10.37
C LYS A 303 -18.40 21.37 9.14
N GLY A 304 -18.58 20.77 7.96
CA GLY A 304 -18.05 21.32 6.70
C GLY A 304 -16.55 21.06 6.44
N CYS A 305 -15.82 20.32 7.29
CA CYS A 305 -14.40 20.02 7.03
C CYS A 305 -14.13 19.25 5.73
N PHE A 306 -15.15 18.68 5.07
CA PHE A 306 -15.03 17.97 3.80
C PHE A 306 -15.48 18.77 2.57
N SER A 307 -16.01 20.00 2.74
CA SER A 307 -16.57 20.81 1.63
C SER A 307 -15.56 21.67 0.88
N GLY A 308 -14.25 21.57 1.20
CA GLY A 308 -13.18 22.22 0.44
C GLY A 308 -12.83 21.46 -0.84
N ARG A 309 -12.32 22.17 -1.87
CA ARG A 309 -11.62 21.51 -3.00
C ARG A 309 -10.52 20.61 -2.43
N ALA A 310 -10.37 19.41 -3.02
CA ALA A 310 -9.31 18.42 -2.73
C ALA A 310 -8.08 19.09 -2.10
N ASP A 311 -7.89 18.80 -0.81
CA ASP A 311 -7.03 19.54 0.09
C ASP A 311 -5.61 19.66 -0.50
N GLY A 312 -5.25 20.86 -0.97
CA GLY A 312 -3.88 21.26 -1.20
C GLY A 312 -3.20 21.57 0.13
N PRO A 313 -1.85 21.62 0.17
CA PRO A 313 -1.12 21.83 1.42
C PRO A 313 -1.61 23.10 2.14
N PRO A 314 -1.76 23.05 3.49
CA PRO A 314 -2.35 24.14 4.24
C PRO A 314 -1.52 25.42 4.10
N ARG A 315 -2.20 26.55 3.83
CA ARG A 315 -1.60 27.87 4.03
C ARG A 315 -1.31 28.02 5.52
N HIS A 316 -0.03 28.16 5.87
CA HIS A 316 0.42 28.45 7.23
C HIS A 316 -0.42 29.57 7.86
N ARG A 317 -1.32 29.21 8.78
CA ARG A 317 -1.70 30.10 9.88
C ARG A 317 -1.11 29.50 11.14
N ALA A 318 -0.07 30.16 11.62
CA ALA A 318 0.51 29.90 12.91
C ALA A 318 -0.55 30.20 13.98
N ASP A 319 -1.01 29.17 14.68
CA ASP A 319 -1.53 29.34 16.02
C ASP A 319 -0.90 28.28 16.93
N ARG A 320 0.35 28.55 17.31
CA ARG A 320 1.02 27.86 18.40
C ARG A 320 0.43 28.41 19.70
N ARG A 321 -0.61 27.77 20.22
CA ARG A 321 -0.95 27.74 21.66
C ARG A 321 -2.16 26.84 21.91
N ARG A 322 -1.89 25.60 22.27
CA ARG A 322 -2.62 24.71 23.20
C ARG A 322 -1.98 23.33 23.12
N PHE A 323 -1.93 22.62 24.24
CA PHE A 323 -1.12 21.42 24.54
C PHE A 323 0.31 21.73 25.02
N GLY A 324 0.39 22.24 26.25
CA GLY A 324 1.37 21.77 27.22
C GLY A 324 0.77 20.63 28.03
#